data_AF-A0AAE1I342-F1
#
_entry.id   AF-A0AAE1I342-F1
#
_cell.length_a   1.000
_cell.length_b   1.000
_cell.length_c   1.000
_cell.angle_alpha   90.00
_cell.angle_beta   90.00
_cell.angle_gamma   90.00
#
_symmetry.space_group_name_H-M   'P 1'
#
loop_
_entity.id
_entity.type
_entity.pdbx_description
1 polymer ?
#
loop_
_entity_poly.entity_id
_entity_poly.type
_entity_poly.pdbx_seq_one_letter_code
_entity_poly.pdbx_strand_id
1 'polypeptide(L)'
;ILILLARWTKGVVNLIQEKGFKDDTFFYHLGDNGHAYHYNSAYKNSIYFKCMKYDQLQCKGRAILKDKGAAFIHTKPHNHPPNPDLVQERAIHRAILKDCRELKWVSYRQILDTHRSDRRYRRRVRARMTMPRLRSSMRKARLDTYPEIPPTLEELTIELMDDSNGHIIHTEGDDSIYAGSVTASDGSHHLIFMSNEQKWLLGEVRVIHADGTFKSRPASPASSQLFCIVTTWETYPSQKWMVESTSNQRRLVIPLCWVLMERRTLAAYRAVFSFLRDQTNLNPRKIITDFEYSQQRAWRLEFPGAEIQGC
;
A
#
# COMPACT_ATOMS: atom_id res chain seq x y z
N ILE A 1 9.04 -3.16 33.99
CA ILE A 1 8.81 -2.28 35.17
C ILE A 1 7.72 -1.28 34.80
N LEU A 2 6.47 -1.65 35.09
CA LEU A 2 5.28 -0.81 34.93
C LEU A 2 5.17 0.08 36.17
N ILE A 3 5.50 1.37 36.04
CA ILE A 3 5.18 2.36 37.07
C ILE A 3 3.83 2.96 36.69
N LEU A 4 2.79 2.54 37.42
CA LEU A 4 1.50 3.20 37.51
C LEU A 4 1.71 4.66 37.96
N LEU A 5 1.65 5.62 37.02
CA LEU A 5 1.52 7.02 37.37
C LEU A 5 0.03 7.31 37.60
N ALA A 6 -0.37 7.17 38.87
CA ALA A 6 -1.68 7.52 39.39
C ALA A 6 -2.04 8.99 39.07
N ARG A 7 -3.33 9.28 38.97
CA ARG A 7 -3.85 10.65 39.00
C ARG A 7 -3.54 11.27 40.36
N TRP A 8 -2.57 12.19 40.40
CA TRP A 8 -2.21 12.92 41.63
C TRP A 8 -3.10 14.16 41.78
N THR A 9 -3.86 14.23 42.86
CA THR A 9 -4.68 15.40 43.20
C THR A 9 -4.06 16.20 44.35
N LYS A 10 -4.13 17.53 44.19
CA LYS A 10 -3.78 18.65 45.09
C LYS A 10 -2.30 19.01 45.21
N GLY A 11 -1.96 20.18 44.65
CA GLY A 11 -0.66 20.86 44.75
C GLY A 11 0.37 20.50 43.67
N VAL A 12 0.09 19.48 42.87
CA VAL A 12 1.04 18.86 41.93
C VAL A 12 0.97 19.54 40.57
N VAL A 13 2.12 19.88 40.01
CA VAL A 13 2.19 20.35 38.62
C VAL A 13 1.57 19.29 37.70
N ASN A 14 0.55 19.67 36.93
CA ASN A 14 -0.18 18.78 36.00
C ASN A 14 0.70 18.38 34.80
N LEU A 15 1.73 17.58 35.06
CA LEU A 15 2.52 16.93 34.02
C LEU A 15 1.75 15.73 33.49
N ILE A 16 1.20 15.87 32.29
CA ILE A 16 0.42 14.85 31.62
C ILE A 16 1.39 13.98 30.81
N GLN A 17 1.33 12.67 31.01
CA GLN A 17 2.02 11.68 30.21
C GLN A 17 1.10 11.18 29.10
N GLU A 18 1.58 11.19 27.86
CA GLU A 18 0.87 10.67 26.70
C GLU A 18 1.72 9.71 25.89
N LYS A 19 1.06 8.74 25.24
CA LYS A 19 1.72 7.80 24.32
C LYS A 19 2.32 8.52 23.11
N GLY A 20 3.55 8.17 22.79
CA GLY A 20 4.30 8.62 21.62
C GLY A 20 3.78 7.98 20.32
N PHE A 21 4.63 8.01 19.27
CA PHE A 21 4.31 7.40 17.97
C PHE A 21 4.79 5.96 17.83
N LYS A 22 5.83 5.58 18.58
CA LYS A 22 6.29 4.20 18.68
C LYS A 22 5.68 3.56 19.92
N ASP A 23 5.48 2.25 19.88
CA ASP A 23 5.05 1.51 21.06
C ASP A 23 6.03 1.72 22.22
N ASP A 24 5.48 1.78 23.42
CA ASP A 24 6.18 2.05 24.68
C ASP A 24 6.96 3.38 24.77
N THR A 25 6.80 4.27 23.79
CA THR A 25 7.32 5.64 23.89
C THR A 25 6.29 6.57 24.51
N PHE A 26 6.77 7.56 25.28
CA PHE A 26 5.92 8.56 25.91
C PHE A 26 6.48 9.96 25.71
N PHE A 27 5.60 10.95 25.75
CA PHE A 27 5.95 12.34 25.88
C PHE A 27 5.15 12.97 27.02
N TYR A 28 5.68 14.07 27.54
CA TYR A 28 5.16 14.74 28.72
C TYR A 28 4.90 16.20 28.42
N HIS A 29 3.79 16.77 28.89
CA HIS A 29 3.48 18.19 28.69
C HIS A 29 2.64 18.76 29.84
N LEU A 30 2.67 20.08 29.98
CA LEU A 30 1.94 20.83 31.01
C LEU A 30 0.61 21.38 30.48
N GLY A 31 -0.23 20.52 29.90
CA GLY A 31 -1.49 20.93 29.26
C GLY A 31 -1.29 21.71 27.95
N ASP A 32 -2.28 22.53 27.59
CA ASP A 32 -2.43 23.17 26.27
C ASP A 32 -1.39 24.27 25.98
N ASN A 33 -0.77 24.87 27.00
CA ASN A 33 0.13 26.03 26.81
C ASN A 33 1.60 25.70 27.06
N GLY A 34 1.93 24.43 27.37
CA GLY A 34 3.28 24.00 27.71
C GLY A 34 4.07 23.45 26.52
N HIS A 35 5.39 23.52 26.60
CA HIS A 35 6.26 22.73 25.74
C HIS A 35 6.14 21.24 26.07
N ALA A 36 6.39 20.40 25.06
CA ALA A 36 6.40 18.95 25.23
C ALA A 36 7.83 18.42 25.38
N TYR A 37 7.96 17.36 26.16
CA TYR A 37 9.22 16.80 26.62
C TYR A 37 9.29 15.30 26.42
N HIS A 38 10.51 14.80 26.24
CA HIS A 38 10.86 13.39 26.41
C HIS A 38 11.60 13.19 27.72
N TYR A 39 11.39 12.02 28.32
CA TYR A 39 12.24 11.53 29.39
C TYR A 39 13.70 11.50 28.90
N ASN A 40 14.61 11.98 29.75
CA ASN A 40 16.04 11.96 29.46
C ASN A 40 16.78 11.01 30.41
N SER A 41 16.60 11.20 31.71
CA SER A 41 17.26 10.39 32.74
C SER A 41 16.57 10.59 34.09
N ALA A 42 16.86 9.72 35.06
CA ALA A 42 16.48 9.89 36.45
C ALA A 42 17.73 9.78 37.32
N TYR A 43 17.84 10.64 38.34
CA TYR A 43 18.96 10.62 39.28
C TYR A 43 18.48 11.07 40.65
N LYS A 44 18.78 10.28 41.69
CA LYS A 44 18.26 10.46 43.06
C LYS A 44 16.73 10.68 43.02
N ASN A 45 16.23 11.76 43.62
CA ASN A 45 14.81 12.11 43.67
C ASN A 45 14.39 13.06 42.52
N SER A 46 15.11 13.06 41.39
CA SER A 46 14.83 13.97 40.27
C SER A 46 14.74 13.24 38.94
N ILE A 47 13.73 13.58 38.15
CA ILE A 47 13.57 13.12 36.77
C ILE A 47 13.87 14.28 35.83
N TYR A 48 14.74 14.04 34.85
CA TYR A 48 15.21 15.02 33.89
C TYR A 48 14.51 14.82 32.56
N PHE A 49 14.11 15.94 31.97
CA PHE A 49 13.37 16.00 30.72
C PHE A 49 14.11 16.87 29.70
N LYS A 50 14.08 16.44 28.44
CA LYS A 50 14.56 17.21 27.30
C LYS A 50 13.42 17.59 26.37
N CYS A 51 13.51 18.77 25.74
CA CYS A 51 12.50 19.20 24.77
C CYS A 51 12.32 18.14 23.67
N MET A 52 11.08 17.91 23.26
CA MET A 52 10.75 17.01 22.15
C MET A 52 11.34 17.48 20.80
N LYS A 53 11.62 18.78 20.66
CA LYS A 53 12.28 19.37 19.49
C LYS A 53 13.80 19.50 19.66
N TYR A 54 14.38 18.78 20.63
CA TYR A 54 15.83 18.84 20.90
C TYR A 54 16.65 18.52 19.65
N ASP A 55 16.34 17.44 18.95
CA ASP A 55 17.09 17.04 17.75
C ASP A 55 16.63 17.81 16.50
N GLN A 56 15.32 18.07 16.39
CA GLN A 56 14.73 18.70 15.20
C GLN A 56 15.04 20.20 15.05
N LEU A 57 15.04 20.95 16.15
CA LEU A 57 15.26 22.42 16.17
C LEU A 57 16.51 22.81 16.98
N GLN A 58 17.35 21.83 17.33
CA GLN A 58 18.49 22.03 18.24
C GLN A 58 18.10 22.69 19.58
N CYS A 59 16.83 22.54 19.98
CA CYS A 59 16.25 23.23 21.14
C CYS A 59 16.84 22.69 22.43
N LYS A 60 17.66 23.48 23.14
CA LYS A 60 18.30 23.06 24.40
C LYS A 60 17.38 23.14 25.62
N GLY A 61 16.07 23.30 25.44
CA GLY A 61 15.08 23.31 26.51
C GLY A 61 15.17 22.08 27.40
N ARG A 62 15.15 22.30 28.71
CA ARG A 62 15.27 21.27 29.76
C ARG A 62 14.29 21.56 30.90
N ALA A 63 13.81 20.49 31.52
CA ALA A 63 13.01 20.58 32.73
C ALA A 63 13.38 19.45 33.69
N ILE A 64 13.10 19.65 34.98
CA ILE A 64 13.35 18.69 36.05
C ILE A 64 12.08 18.55 36.88
N LEU A 65 11.65 17.33 37.14
CA LEU A 65 10.65 17.02 38.16
C LEU A 65 11.39 16.63 39.44
N LYS A 66 11.31 17.46 40.48
CA LYS A 66 11.92 17.21 41.79
C LYS A 66 10.94 16.59 42.78
N ASP A 67 11.50 15.95 43.81
CA ASP A 67 10.79 15.50 45.03
C ASP A 67 9.52 14.70 44.74
N LYS A 68 9.69 13.62 43.96
CA LYS A 68 8.61 12.67 43.59
C LYS A 68 7.36 13.33 42.97
N GLY A 69 7.49 14.48 42.32
CA GLY A 69 6.38 15.13 41.61
C GLY A 69 5.96 16.48 42.15
N ALA A 70 6.54 16.94 43.26
CA ALA A 70 6.12 18.18 43.91
C ALA A 70 6.32 19.44 43.04
N ALA A 71 7.38 19.49 42.22
CA ALA A 71 7.67 20.65 41.38
C ALA A 71 8.27 20.27 40.03
N PHE A 72 7.70 20.78 38.94
CA PHE A 72 8.26 20.72 37.59
C PHE A 72 8.93 22.06 37.26
N ILE A 73 10.25 22.05 37.17
CA ILE A 73 11.07 23.26 37.06
C ILE A 73 11.71 23.31 35.67
N HIS A 74 11.48 24.39 34.94
CA HIS A 74 12.16 24.68 33.69
C HIS A 74 13.59 25.16 33.97
N THR A 75 14.60 24.43 33.50
CA THR A 75 16.01 24.74 33.78
C THR A 75 16.74 25.37 32.61
N LYS A 76 16.26 25.17 31.38
CA LYS A 76 16.77 25.87 30.20
C LYS A 76 15.61 26.36 29.34
N PRO A 77 15.69 27.59 28.81
CA PRO A 77 14.66 28.15 27.95
C PRO A 77 14.57 27.38 26.62
N HIS A 78 13.41 27.46 25.97
CA HIS A 78 13.21 26.96 24.62
C HIS A 78 13.50 28.05 23.59
N ASN A 79 13.89 27.65 22.39
CA ASN A 79 14.10 28.54 21.24
C ASN A 79 12.90 28.55 20.27
N HIS A 80 11.76 28.02 20.68
CA HIS A 80 10.55 27.94 19.87
C HIS A 80 9.30 28.10 20.75
N PRO A 81 8.18 28.56 20.17
CA PRO A 81 6.92 28.64 20.90
C PRO A 81 6.37 27.23 21.26
N PRO A 82 5.52 27.13 22.31
CA PRO A 82 4.73 25.93 22.58
C PRO A 82 3.85 25.54 21.38
N ASN A 83 3.54 24.24 21.25
CA ASN A 83 2.56 23.77 20.26
C ASN A 83 1.27 23.34 20.98
N PRO A 84 0.24 24.22 21.03
CA PRO A 84 -1.00 23.94 21.76
C PRO A 84 -1.87 22.86 21.12
N ASP A 85 -1.52 22.42 19.92
CA ASP A 85 -2.28 21.42 19.17
C ASP A 85 -1.60 20.05 19.15
N LEU A 86 -0.44 19.89 19.79
CA LEU A 86 0.36 18.67 19.69
C LEU A 86 -0.42 17.40 20.04
N VAL A 87 -1.21 17.45 21.12
CA VAL A 87 -2.04 16.34 21.57
C VAL A 87 -3.05 15.95 20.50
N GLN A 88 -3.79 16.93 19.96
CA GLN A 88 -4.77 16.69 18.90
C GLN A 88 -4.11 16.22 17.59
N GLU A 89 -2.96 16.78 17.21
CA GLU A 89 -2.18 16.34 16.05
C GLU A 89 -1.76 14.87 16.17
N ARG A 90 -1.35 14.45 17.37
CA ARG A 90 -1.00 13.05 17.62
C ARG A 90 -2.23 12.15 17.64
N ALA A 91 -3.33 12.60 18.25
CA ALA A 91 -4.58 11.84 18.32
C ALA A 91 -5.14 11.55 16.92
N ILE A 92 -5.29 12.57 16.06
CA ILE A 92 -5.76 12.37 14.68
C ILE A 92 -4.79 11.52 13.87
N HIS A 93 -3.47 11.70 14.05
CA HIS A 93 -2.48 10.87 13.35
C HIS A 93 -2.61 9.39 13.75
N ARG A 94 -2.72 9.09 15.05
CA ARG A 94 -2.93 7.72 15.53
C ARG A 94 -4.24 7.13 14.99
N ALA A 95 -5.33 7.91 14.97
CA ALA A 95 -6.61 7.47 14.43
C ALA A 95 -6.52 7.14 12.93
N ILE A 96 -5.87 8.00 12.14
CA ILE A 96 -5.61 7.74 10.70
C ILE A 96 -4.82 6.44 10.51
N LEU A 97 -3.74 6.23 11.28
CA LEU A 97 -2.93 5.02 11.17
C LEU A 97 -3.64 3.76 11.65
N LYS A 98 -4.55 3.89 12.63
CA LYS A 98 -5.43 2.81 13.07
C LYS A 98 -6.36 2.39 11.92
N ASP A 99 -7.03 3.35 11.30
CA ASP A 99 -7.91 3.09 10.16
C ASP A 99 -7.14 2.53 8.95
N CYS A 100 -5.87 2.91 8.74
CA CYS A 100 -5.06 2.31 7.69
C CYS A 100 -4.81 0.80 7.88
N ARG A 101 -4.79 0.33 9.14
CA ARG A 101 -4.64 -1.08 9.52
C ARG A 101 -5.95 -1.84 9.41
N GLU A 102 -7.04 -1.22 9.84
CA GLU A 102 -8.35 -1.89 9.96
C GLU A 102 -9.15 -1.80 8.65
N LEU A 103 -9.16 -0.64 8.00
CA LEU A 103 -9.94 -0.36 6.78
C LEU A 103 -9.08 -0.64 5.54
N LYS A 104 -8.81 -1.91 5.28
CA LYS A 104 -7.90 -2.34 4.21
C LYS A 104 -8.40 -1.94 2.80
N TRP A 105 -9.72 -1.87 2.61
CA TRP A 105 -10.42 -1.52 1.37
C TRP A 105 -10.54 -0.03 1.06
N VAL A 106 -10.30 0.82 2.06
CA VAL A 106 -10.52 2.27 1.91
C VAL A 106 -9.23 2.91 1.41
N SER A 107 -9.32 3.76 0.39
CA SER A 107 -8.14 4.48 -0.10
C SER A 107 -7.57 5.41 0.97
N TYR A 108 -6.26 5.65 0.94
CA TYR A 108 -5.63 6.61 1.87
C TYR A 108 -6.27 7.99 1.80
N ARG A 109 -6.74 8.39 0.61
CA ARG A 109 -7.42 9.67 0.42
C ARG A 109 -8.75 9.71 1.17
N GLN A 110 -9.59 8.69 1.00
CA GLN A 110 -10.85 8.58 1.72
C GLN A 110 -10.65 8.56 3.24
N ILE A 111 -9.70 7.76 3.75
CA ILE A 111 -9.35 7.76 5.18
C ILE A 111 -8.99 9.19 5.64
N LEU A 112 -8.11 9.86 4.90
CA LEU A 112 -7.67 11.20 5.25
C LEU A 112 -8.82 12.22 5.23
N ASP A 113 -9.66 12.18 4.19
CA ASP A 113 -10.78 13.13 4.03
C ASP A 113 -11.86 12.92 5.10
N THR A 114 -12.10 11.68 5.54
CA THR A 114 -12.94 11.35 6.70
C THR A 114 -12.40 12.03 7.97
N HIS A 115 -11.12 11.84 8.31
CA HIS A 115 -10.51 12.45 9.50
C HIS A 115 -10.40 13.97 9.40
N ARG A 116 -10.21 14.53 8.20
CA ARG A 116 -10.20 15.99 7.97
C ARG A 116 -11.59 16.62 8.12
N SER A 117 -12.65 15.83 7.99
CA SER A 117 -14.02 16.27 8.17
C SER A 117 -14.52 16.14 9.62
N ASP A 118 -13.85 15.33 10.44
CA ASP A 118 -14.20 15.07 11.84
C ASP A 118 -14.11 16.35 12.72
N ARG A 119 -15.25 16.84 13.20
CA ARG A 119 -15.32 18.10 13.97
C ARG A 119 -14.75 17.99 15.39
N ARG A 120 -14.40 16.78 15.88
CA ARG A 120 -13.73 16.59 17.19
C ARG A 120 -12.34 17.24 17.23
N TYR A 121 -11.69 17.42 16.08
CA TYR A 121 -10.37 18.04 15.99
C TYR A 121 -10.45 19.51 15.52
N ARG A 122 -9.61 20.37 16.10
CA ARG A 122 -9.52 21.79 15.70
C ARG A 122 -9.24 21.94 14.20
N ARG A 123 -9.84 22.94 13.56
CA ARG A 123 -9.71 23.19 12.10
C ARG A 123 -8.25 23.24 11.63
N ARG A 124 -7.40 23.93 12.38
CA ARG A 124 -5.95 24.06 12.08
C ARG A 124 -5.19 22.72 12.17
N VAL A 125 -5.61 21.81 13.05
CA VAL A 125 -5.05 20.45 13.15
C VAL A 125 -5.41 19.64 11.92
N ARG A 126 -6.69 19.66 11.54
CA ARG A 126 -7.20 18.95 10.35
C ARG A 126 -6.55 19.45 9.07
N ALA A 127 -6.33 20.76 8.96
CA ALA A 127 -5.65 21.36 7.81
C ALA A 127 -4.19 20.90 7.65
N ARG A 128 -3.51 20.53 8.75
CA ARG A 128 -2.12 20.03 8.73
C ARG A 128 -2.00 18.55 8.38
N MET A 129 -3.10 17.79 8.41
CA MET A 129 -3.13 16.39 7.97
C MET A 129 -3.24 16.35 6.45
N THR A 130 -2.09 16.27 5.78
CA THR A 130 -1.99 16.26 4.31
C THR A 130 -1.38 14.95 3.82
N MET A 131 -1.77 14.55 2.60
CA MET A 131 -1.23 13.34 1.97
C MET A 131 0.31 13.31 1.93
N PRO A 132 1.03 14.37 1.49
CA PRO A 132 2.50 14.33 1.46
C PRO A 132 3.14 14.04 2.82
N ARG A 133 2.53 14.54 3.91
CA ARG A 133 3.03 14.34 5.28
C ARG A 133 2.77 12.92 5.79
N LEU A 134 1.66 12.31 5.40
CA LEU A 134 1.17 11.07 6.00
C LEU A 134 1.37 9.83 5.14
N ARG A 135 1.55 9.97 3.81
CA ARG A 135 1.57 8.86 2.85
C ARG A 135 2.51 7.73 3.26
N SER A 136 3.73 8.05 3.71
CA SER A 136 4.69 7.03 4.13
C SER A 136 4.23 6.28 5.38
N SER A 137 3.75 6.99 6.41
CA SER A 137 3.26 6.39 7.64
C SER A 137 1.98 5.57 7.43
N MET A 138 1.05 6.07 6.61
CA MET A 138 -0.17 5.36 6.23
C MET A 138 0.14 4.07 5.48
N ARG A 139 1.08 4.14 4.51
CA ARG A 139 1.54 2.95 3.78
C ARG A 139 2.16 1.93 4.71
N LYS A 140 3.08 2.34 5.59
CA LYS A 140 3.70 1.43 6.57
C LYS A 140 2.66 0.81 7.49
N ALA A 141 1.77 1.61 8.07
CA ALA A 141 0.71 1.09 8.95
C ALA A 141 -0.15 0.03 8.25
N ARG A 142 -0.50 0.22 6.97
CA ARG A 142 -1.25 -0.80 6.22
C ARG A 142 -0.41 -2.06 5.95
N LEU A 143 0.84 -1.89 5.53
CA LEU A 143 1.75 -3.02 5.27
C LEU A 143 2.07 -3.82 6.54
N ASP A 144 2.05 -3.21 7.73
CA ASP A 144 2.21 -3.91 9.01
C ASP A 144 1.11 -4.97 9.26
N THR A 145 0.02 -4.96 8.49
CA THR A 145 -1.09 -5.94 8.58
C THR A 145 -1.09 -6.99 7.47
N TYR A 146 -0.14 -6.92 6.55
CA TYR A 146 -0.01 -7.89 5.47
C TYR A 146 0.72 -9.13 6.00
N PRO A 147 0.40 -10.33 5.47
CA PRO A 147 1.16 -11.52 5.80
C PRO A 147 2.64 -11.36 5.41
N GLU A 148 3.49 -12.21 5.98
CA GLU A 148 4.88 -12.29 5.55
C GLU A 148 4.95 -12.65 4.06
N ILE A 149 5.96 -12.14 3.36
CA ILE A 149 6.11 -12.41 1.93
C ILE A 149 6.45 -13.89 1.75
N PRO A 150 5.62 -14.66 1.02
CA PRO A 150 5.89 -16.07 0.79
C PRO A 150 7.18 -16.28 -0.02
N PRO A 151 7.97 -17.33 0.28
CA PRO A 151 9.21 -17.61 -0.42
C PRO A 151 9.00 -18.13 -1.84
N THR A 152 7.89 -18.84 -2.11
CA THR A 152 7.57 -19.47 -3.39
C THR A 152 6.27 -18.94 -3.99
N LEU A 153 6.08 -19.10 -5.31
CA LEU A 153 4.80 -18.77 -5.93
C LEU A 153 3.69 -19.73 -5.48
N GLU A 154 4.01 -20.99 -5.22
CA GLU A 154 3.04 -21.96 -4.68
C GLU A 154 2.52 -21.55 -3.30
N GLU A 155 3.38 -21.12 -2.39
CA GLU A 155 2.94 -20.60 -1.08
C GLU A 155 2.18 -19.27 -1.23
N LEU A 156 2.55 -18.43 -2.21
CA LEU A 156 1.77 -17.23 -2.52
C LEU A 156 0.36 -17.59 -3.01
N THR A 157 0.18 -18.66 -3.77
CA THR A 157 -1.16 -19.17 -4.13
C THR A 157 -1.98 -19.46 -2.87
N ILE A 158 -1.40 -20.12 -1.87
CA ILE A 158 -2.09 -20.44 -0.60
C ILE A 158 -2.53 -19.15 0.10
N GLU A 159 -1.64 -18.16 0.23
CA GLU A 159 -1.98 -16.88 0.86
C GLU A 159 -3.08 -16.11 0.12
N LEU A 160 -3.09 -16.16 -1.22
CA LEU A 160 -4.12 -15.47 -2.02
C LEU A 160 -5.47 -16.19 -2.01
N MET A 161 -5.50 -17.48 -1.66
CA MET A 161 -6.73 -18.25 -1.49
C MET A 161 -7.32 -18.15 -0.08
N ASP A 162 -6.58 -17.57 0.88
CA ASP A 162 -7.10 -17.31 2.22
C ASP A 162 -8.05 -16.12 2.20
N ASP A 163 -9.32 -16.33 2.56
CA ASP A 163 -10.36 -15.29 2.62
C ASP A 163 -9.97 -14.11 3.52
N SER A 164 -9.16 -14.34 4.56
CA SER A 164 -8.65 -13.27 5.43
C SER A 164 -7.71 -12.30 4.69
N ASN A 165 -7.14 -12.75 3.57
CA ASN A 165 -6.29 -12.01 2.66
C ASN A 165 -7.01 -11.45 1.44
N GLY A 166 -8.35 -11.57 1.34
CA GLY A 166 -9.13 -11.01 0.22
C GLY A 166 -8.82 -9.53 -0.08
N HIS A 167 -8.51 -8.75 0.95
CA HIS A 167 -8.07 -7.36 0.83
C HIS A 167 -6.84 -7.09 -0.08
N ILE A 168 -6.10 -8.12 -0.44
CA ILE A 168 -4.93 -8.06 -1.33
C ILE A 168 -5.34 -8.18 -2.80
N ILE A 169 -6.46 -8.86 -3.09
CA ILE A 169 -6.85 -9.28 -4.44
C ILE A 169 -8.14 -8.64 -4.95
N HIS A 170 -9.04 -8.12 -4.11
CA HIS A 170 -10.24 -7.48 -4.69
C HIS A 170 -9.96 -6.07 -5.22
N THR A 171 -10.73 -5.74 -6.25
CA THR A 171 -10.82 -4.47 -6.94
C THR A 171 -11.98 -3.63 -6.39
N GLU A 172 -12.11 -2.42 -6.89
CA GLU A 172 -13.31 -1.61 -6.68
C GLU A 172 -14.49 -2.28 -7.40
N GLY A 173 -15.52 -2.70 -6.64
CA GLY A 173 -16.67 -3.45 -7.18
C GLY A 173 -16.83 -4.87 -6.66
N ASP A 174 -16.01 -5.28 -5.69
CA ASP A 174 -16.01 -6.62 -5.06
C ASP A 174 -15.54 -7.77 -5.98
N ASP A 175 -14.97 -7.44 -7.14
CA ASP A 175 -14.36 -8.43 -8.03
C ASP A 175 -12.90 -8.73 -7.67
N SER A 176 -12.42 -9.95 -7.90
CA SER A 176 -11.04 -10.36 -7.60
C SER A 176 -10.15 -10.35 -8.84
N ILE A 177 -8.96 -9.76 -8.73
CA ILE A 177 -7.95 -9.88 -9.79
C ILE A 177 -7.24 -11.24 -9.78
N TYR A 178 -7.31 -12.04 -8.72
CA TYR A 178 -6.66 -13.34 -8.71
C TYR A 178 -7.53 -14.36 -9.44
N ALA A 179 -7.07 -14.81 -10.60
CA ALA A 179 -7.83 -15.73 -11.44
C ALA A 179 -7.54 -17.20 -11.14
N GLY A 180 -6.36 -17.50 -10.61
CA GLY A 180 -5.92 -18.85 -10.26
C GLY A 180 -4.43 -19.04 -10.49
N SER A 181 -3.98 -20.29 -10.38
CA SER A 181 -2.59 -20.69 -10.62
C SER A 181 -2.51 -22.01 -11.37
N VAL A 182 -1.35 -22.27 -11.97
CA VAL A 182 -1.06 -23.50 -12.70
C VAL A 182 0.33 -24.02 -12.36
N THR A 183 0.45 -25.34 -12.31
CA THR A 183 1.74 -26.04 -12.27
C THR A 183 2.00 -26.69 -13.61
N ALA A 184 3.09 -26.31 -14.26
CA ALA A 184 3.50 -26.84 -15.55
C ALA A 184 4.18 -28.21 -15.40
N SER A 185 4.27 -28.96 -16.51
CA SER A 185 4.89 -30.30 -16.51
C SER A 185 6.41 -30.29 -16.23
N ASP A 186 7.05 -29.13 -16.26
CA ASP A 186 8.46 -28.97 -15.87
C ASP A 186 8.64 -28.65 -14.38
N GLY A 187 7.55 -28.73 -13.61
CA GLY A 187 7.48 -28.49 -12.17
C GLY A 187 7.39 -27.03 -11.76
N SER A 188 7.32 -26.08 -12.70
CA SER A 188 7.21 -24.65 -12.36
C SER A 188 5.77 -24.23 -12.08
N HIS A 189 5.59 -23.30 -11.13
CA HIS A 189 4.31 -22.77 -10.69
C HIS A 189 4.11 -21.33 -11.17
N HIS A 190 2.90 -20.98 -11.60
CA HIS A 190 2.58 -19.67 -12.19
C HIS A 190 1.25 -19.15 -11.67
N LEU A 191 1.20 -17.85 -11.34
CA LEU A 191 -0.02 -17.19 -10.85
C LEU A 191 -0.59 -16.31 -11.95
N ILE A 192 -1.89 -16.39 -12.17
CA ILE A 192 -2.61 -15.65 -13.19
C ILE A 192 -3.52 -14.62 -12.51
N PHE A 193 -3.42 -13.37 -12.96
CA PHE A 193 -4.21 -12.25 -12.49
C PHE A 193 -5.04 -11.64 -13.62
N MET A 194 -6.36 -11.71 -13.48
CA MET A 194 -7.36 -11.06 -14.32
C MET A 194 -8.72 -11.03 -13.58
N SER A 195 -9.34 -9.86 -13.55
CA SER A 195 -10.73 -9.63 -13.11
C SER A 195 -11.74 -10.42 -13.97
N ASN A 196 -12.97 -10.58 -13.48
CA ASN A 196 -14.04 -11.18 -14.26
C ASN A 196 -14.38 -10.36 -15.51
N GLU A 197 -14.35 -9.03 -15.44
CA GLU A 197 -14.50 -8.16 -16.61
C GLU A 197 -13.38 -8.37 -17.62
N GLN A 198 -12.14 -8.54 -17.14
CA GLN A 198 -11.00 -8.84 -18.01
C GLN A 198 -11.11 -10.23 -18.65
N LYS A 199 -11.58 -11.25 -17.92
CA LYS A 199 -11.84 -12.59 -18.47
C LYS A 199 -12.85 -12.53 -19.61
N TRP A 200 -13.95 -11.80 -19.40
CA TRP A 200 -14.96 -11.57 -20.43
C TRP A 200 -14.34 -10.86 -21.65
N LEU A 201 -13.63 -9.75 -21.43
CA LEU A 201 -13.03 -8.97 -22.51
C LEU A 201 -11.98 -9.77 -23.29
N LEU A 202 -11.20 -10.63 -22.62
CA LEU A 202 -10.22 -11.52 -23.24
C LEU A 202 -10.89 -12.48 -24.26
N GLY A 203 -12.15 -12.87 -24.03
CA GLY A 203 -12.94 -13.68 -24.97
C GLY A 203 -13.44 -12.91 -26.21
N GLU A 204 -13.61 -11.60 -26.10
CA GLU A 204 -14.15 -10.77 -27.19
C GLU A 204 -13.06 -10.26 -28.15
N VAL A 205 -11.84 -10.11 -27.65
CA VAL A 205 -10.73 -9.53 -28.43
C VAL A 205 -10.16 -10.51 -29.46
N ARG A 206 -9.77 -9.97 -30.62
CA ARG A 206 -9.20 -10.75 -31.73
C ARG A 206 -7.73 -10.47 -32.00
N VAL A 207 -7.22 -9.37 -31.47
CA VAL A 207 -5.81 -8.99 -31.57
C VAL A 207 -5.28 -8.79 -30.16
N ILE A 208 -4.26 -9.55 -29.81
CA ILE A 208 -3.58 -9.42 -28.53
C ILE A 208 -2.09 -9.15 -28.74
N HIS A 209 -1.52 -8.40 -27.82
CA HIS A 209 -0.09 -8.23 -27.67
C HIS A 209 0.32 -8.92 -26.38
N ALA A 210 1.40 -9.69 -26.43
CA ALA A 210 1.84 -10.49 -25.32
C ALA A 210 3.35 -10.34 -25.11
N ASP A 211 3.77 -9.90 -23.92
CA ASP A 211 5.17 -9.55 -23.64
C ASP A 211 5.58 -9.90 -22.21
N GLY A 212 6.83 -10.32 -22.05
CA GLY A 212 7.44 -10.62 -20.76
C GLY A 212 8.30 -9.45 -20.27
N THR A 213 7.94 -8.84 -19.13
CA THR A 213 8.79 -7.82 -18.50
C THR A 213 9.62 -8.38 -17.35
N PHE A 214 10.93 -8.14 -17.41
CA PHE A 214 11.90 -8.65 -16.43
C PHE A 214 12.14 -7.72 -15.23
N LYS A 215 11.92 -6.41 -15.41
CA LYS A 215 12.24 -5.39 -14.39
C LYS A 215 11.09 -5.13 -13.41
N SER A 216 9.86 -5.53 -13.78
CA SER A 216 8.64 -5.26 -13.01
C SER A 216 8.15 -6.45 -12.19
N ARG A 217 9.04 -7.40 -11.89
CA ARG A 217 8.72 -8.63 -11.15
C ARG A 217 9.12 -8.54 -9.69
N PRO A 218 8.44 -9.24 -8.76
CA PRO A 218 8.87 -9.33 -7.38
C PRO A 218 10.24 -10.04 -7.29
N ALA A 219 11.09 -9.56 -6.39
CA ALA A 219 12.33 -10.25 -6.03
C ALA A 219 12.07 -11.49 -5.15
N SER A 220 10.97 -11.46 -4.39
CA SER A 220 10.48 -12.55 -3.55
C SER A 220 8.94 -12.47 -3.53
N PRO A 221 8.22 -13.58 -3.74
CA PRO A 221 8.73 -14.86 -4.25
C PRO A 221 9.41 -14.71 -5.63
N ALA A 222 10.43 -15.53 -5.89
CA ALA A 222 11.24 -15.40 -7.09
C ALA A 222 10.42 -15.81 -8.32
N SER A 223 10.27 -14.89 -9.26
CA SER A 223 9.72 -15.15 -10.60
C SER A 223 10.78 -14.86 -11.66
N SER A 224 10.69 -15.52 -12.81
CA SER A 224 11.56 -15.23 -13.95
C SER A 224 11.09 -13.99 -14.71
N GLN A 225 9.77 -13.77 -14.77
CA GLN A 225 9.15 -12.63 -15.46
C GLN A 225 7.75 -12.34 -14.93
N LEU A 226 7.29 -11.12 -15.20
CA LEU A 226 5.87 -10.78 -15.23
C LEU A 226 5.45 -10.77 -16.71
N PHE A 227 4.63 -11.73 -17.10
CA PHE A 227 4.10 -11.85 -18.44
C PHE A 227 2.76 -11.10 -18.54
N CYS A 228 2.59 -10.29 -19.59
CA CYS A 228 1.45 -9.40 -19.74
C CYS A 228 0.75 -9.70 -21.07
N ILE A 229 -0.58 -9.76 -21.05
CA ILE A 229 -1.41 -9.75 -22.26
C ILE A 229 -2.21 -8.46 -22.26
N VAL A 230 -2.12 -7.72 -23.36
CA VAL A 230 -2.85 -6.47 -23.58
C VAL A 230 -3.52 -6.50 -24.94
N THR A 231 -4.55 -5.68 -25.13
CA THR A 231 -5.12 -5.41 -26.45
C THR A 231 -5.08 -3.92 -26.75
N THR A 232 -5.23 -3.56 -28.02
CA THR A 232 -5.52 -2.19 -28.42
C THR A 232 -7.00 -2.05 -28.71
N TRP A 233 -7.65 -1.13 -28.00
CA TRP A 233 -9.06 -0.81 -28.21
C TRP A 233 -9.19 0.53 -28.91
N GLU A 234 -9.83 0.52 -30.07
CA GLU A 234 -10.18 1.73 -30.78
C GLU A 234 -11.51 2.26 -30.23
N THR A 235 -11.43 3.37 -29.51
CA THR A 235 -12.65 4.08 -29.10
C THR A 235 -13.17 4.87 -30.30
N TYR A 236 -14.35 4.50 -30.80
CA TYR A 236 -15.12 5.40 -31.65
C TYR A 236 -15.59 6.57 -30.77
N PRO A 237 -15.45 7.83 -31.19
CA PRO A 237 -16.01 8.95 -30.45
C PRO A 237 -17.52 8.73 -30.33
N SER A 238 -17.98 8.49 -29.11
CA SER A 238 -19.38 8.30 -28.76
C SER A 238 -20.14 9.63 -28.75
N GLN A 239 -20.04 10.42 -29.83
CA GLN A 239 -20.97 11.51 -30.11
C GLN A 239 -21.22 11.59 -31.62
N LYS A 240 -22.49 11.38 -31.96
CA LYS A 240 -23.11 11.28 -33.28
C LYS A 240 -22.97 12.53 -34.18
N TRP A 241 -22.14 13.51 -33.83
CA TRP A 241 -21.95 14.72 -34.63
C TRP A 241 -20.55 15.28 -34.39
N MET A 242 -19.57 14.86 -35.19
CA MET A 242 -18.46 15.72 -35.61
C MET A 242 -17.61 15.03 -36.67
N VAL A 243 -17.85 15.45 -37.92
CA VAL A 243 -16.91 15.83 -38.99
C VAL A 243 -15.64 14.98 -39.18
N GLU A 244 -15.50 14.51 -40.43
CA GLU A 244 -14.33 14.03 -41.17
C GLU A 244 -12.96 14.58 -40.70
N SER A 245 -12.48 14.10 -39.57
CA SER A 245 -11.10 14.32 -39.11
C SER A 245 -10.56 13.02 -38.55
N THR A 246 -9.90 12.26 -39.42
CA THR A 246 -9.25 10.95 -39.19
C THR A 246 -8.10 10.98 -38.16
N SER A 247 -7.92 12.09 -37.42
CA SER A 247 -6.73 12.35 -36.60
C SER A 247 -6.93 12.20 -35.09
N ASN A 248 -8.15 11.94 -34.60
CA ASN A 248 -8.44 11.90 -33.16
C ASN A 248 -8.89 10.52 -32.61
N GLN A 249 -8.64 9.44 -33.36
CA GLN A 249 -8.82 8.09 -32.84
C GLN A 249 -7.83 7.85 -31.69
N ARG A 250 -8.33 7.77 -30.46
CA ARG A 250 -7.51 7.33 -29.32
C ARG A 250 -7.51 5.81 -29.29
N ARG A 251 -6.34 5.24 -29.59
CA ARG A 251 -6.02 3.85 -29.29
C ARG A 251 -5.70 3.74 -27.81
N LEU A 252 -6.55 3.03 -27.08
CA LEU A 252 -6.29 2.69 -25.69
C LEU A 252 -5.59 1.34 -25.65
N VAL A 253 -4.50 1.23 -24.88
CA VAL A 253 -3.93 -0.07 -24.54
C VAL A 253 -4.63 -0.54 -23.27
N ILE A 254 -5.37 -1.65 -23.38
CA ILE A 254 -6.11 -2.21 -22.27
C ILE A 254 -5.37 -3.46 -21.79
N PRO A 255 -4.88 -3.49 -20.54
CA PRO A 255 -4.31 -4.70 -19.98
C PRO A 255 -5.42 -5.71 -19.66
N LEU A 256 -5.20 -6.95 -20.08
CA LEU A 256 -6.20 -8.02 -19.97
C LEU A 256 -5.78 -9.10 -18.98
N CYS A 257 -4.49 -9.40 -18.90
CA CYS A 257 -4.00 -10.46 -18.02
C CYS A 257 -2.54 -10.22 -17.63
N TRP A 258 -2.21 -10.56 -16.39
CA TRP A 258 -0.85 -10.61 -15.88
C TRP A 258 -0.55 -12.00 -15.33
N VAL A 259 0.67 -12.48 -15.55
CA VAL A 259 1.11 -13.78 -15.07
C VAL A 259 2.48 -13.67 -14.43
N LEU A 260 2.58 -14.03 -13.15
CA LEU A 260 3.87 -14.23 -12.51
C LEU A 260 4.37 -15.63 -12.87
N MET A 261 5.45 -15.70 -13.64
CA MET A 261 5.98 -16.97 -14.14
C MET A 261 7.32 -17.30 -13.51
N GLU A 262 7.42 -18.44 -12.81
CA GLU A 262 8.69 -19.00 -12.33
C GLU A 262 9.68 -19.32 -13.44
N ARG A 263 9.21 -19.76 -14.61
CA ARG A 263 10.06 -20.16 -15.75
C ARG A 263 9.49 -19.70 -17.08
N ARG A 264 10.34 -19.73 -18.11
CA ARG A 264 10.05 -19.34 -19.51
C ARG A 264 10.22 -20.51 -20.47
N THR A 265 9.85 -21.70 -20.02
CA THR A 265 9.93 -22.91 -20.82
C THR A 265 8.68 -23.04 -21.70
N LEU A 266 8.76 -23.88 -22.73
CA LEU A 266 7.58 -24.23 -23.52
C LEU A 266 6.46 -24.82 -22.64
N ALA A 267 6.80 -25.65 -21.65
CA ALA A 267 5.84 -26.23 -20.71
C ALA A 267 5.12 -25.16 -19.89
N ALA A 268 5.87 -24.18 -19.36
CA ALA A 268 5.35 -23.05 -18.61
C ALA A 268 4.31 -22.25 -19.40
N TYR A 269 4.67 -21.80 -20.61
CA TYR A 269 3.74 -21.05 -21.46
C TYR A 269 2.51 -21.86 -21.86
N ARG A 270 2.68 -23.14 -22.21
CA ARG A 270 1.54 -24.00 -22.57
C ARG A 270 0.56 -24.18 -21.41
N ALA A 271 1.05 -24.35 -20.19
CA ALA A 271 0.19 -24.46 -19.01
C ALA A 271 -0.63 -23.17 -18.81
N VAL A 272 0.01 -22.00 -18.90
CA VAL A 272 -0.65 -20.69 -18.80
C VAL A 272 -1.67 -20.50 -19.93
N PHE A 273 -1.30 -20.79 -21.18
CA PHE A 273 -2.17 -20.57 -22.33
C PHE A 273 -3.36 -21.52 -22.36
N SER A 274 -3.17 -22.79 -21.94
CA SER A 274 -4.28 -23.72 -21.73
C SER A 274 -5.25 -23.17 -20.68
N PHE A 275 -4.73 -22.69 -19.55
CA PHE A 275 -5.56 -22.09 -18.51
C PHE A 275 -6.36 -20.90 -19.05
N LEU A 276 -5.73 -20.00 -19.81
CA LEU A 276 -6.45 -18.87 -20.42
C LEU A 276 -7.54 -19.35 -21.37
N ARG A 277 -7.28 -20.36 -22.22
CA ARG A 277 -8.28 -20.95 -23.12
C ARG A 277 -9.42 -21.64 -22.36
N ASP A 278 -9.13 -22.26 -21.23
CA ASP A 278 -10.14 -23.04 -20.49
C ASP A 278 -10.98 -22.15 -19.56
N GLN A 279 -10.39 -21.06 -19.04
CA GLN A 279 -11.06 -20.09 -18.16
C GLN A 279 -11.71 -18.92 -18.89
N THR A 280 -11.46 -18.77 -20.19
CA THR A 280 -12.01 -17.70 -21.01
C THR A 280 -12.41 -18.23 -22.38
N ASN A 281 -13.14 -17.46 -23.18
CA ASN A 281 -13.41 -17.80 -24.58
C ASN A 281 -12.36 -17.24 -25.55
N LEU A 282 -11.11 -17.06 -25.08
CA LEU A 282 -10.03 -16.46 -25.86
C LEU A 282 -9.85 -17.20 -27.19
N ASN A 283 -10.02 -16.46 -28.28
CA ASN A 283 -9.87 -16.98 -29.64
C ASN A 283 -9.30 -15.88 -30.57
N PRO A 284 -8.00 -15.58 -30.42
CA PRO A 284 -7.36 -14.49 -31.15
C PRO A 284 -7.17 -14.88 -32.62
N ARG A 285 -7.37 -13.92 -33.51
CA ARG A 285 -6.95 -14.03 -34.92
C ARG A 285 -5.48 -13.67 -35.09
N LYS A 286 -4.97 -12.76 -34.27
CA LYS A 286 -3.61 -12.25 -34.35
C LYS A 286 -2.99 -12.09 -32.97
N ILE A 287 -1.77 -12.58 -32.84
CA ILE A 287 -0.96 -12.51 -31.62
C ILE A 287 0.35 -11.83 -31.98
N ILE A 288 0.61 -10.70 -31.34
CA ILE A 288 1.84 -9.92 -31.53
C ILE A 288 2.70 -10.14 -30.29
N THR A 289 3.91 -10.64 -30.49
CA THR A 289 4.80 -11.06 -29.40
C THR A 289 6.25 -10.89 -29.81
N ASP A 290 7.18 -10.86 -28.87
CA ASP A 290 8.60 -10.87 -29.18
C ASP A 290 9.04 -12.19 -29.88
N PHE A 291 10.33 -12.29 -30.20
CA PHE A 291 10.91 -13.46 -30.85
C PHE A 291 11.29 -14.59 -29.88
N GLU A 292 10.75 -14.62 -28.65
CA GLU A 292 11.05 -15.70 -27.72
C GLU A 292 10.49 -17.04 -28.24
N TYR A 293 11.40 -17.97 -28.55
CA TYR A 293 11.06 -19.23 -29.21
C TYR A 293 10.02 -20.06 -28.46
N SER A 294 10.21 -20.23 -27.14
CA SER A 294 9.31 -21.02 -26.29
C SER A 294 7.89 -20.45 -26.30
N GLN A 295 7.77 -19.12 -26.22
CA GLN A 295 6.50 -18.40 -26.20
C GLN A 295 5.78 -18.51 -27.54
N GLN A 296 6.45 -18.19 -28.66
CA GLN A 296 5.84 -18.31 -29.98
C GLN A 296 5.40 -19.75 -30.29
N ARG A 297 6.22 -20.74 -29.91
CA ARG A 297 5.88 -22.15 -30.10
C ARG A 297 4.67 -22.55 -29.25
N ALA A 298 4.54 -22.06 -28.03
CA ALA A 298 3.35 -22.30 -27.20
C ALA A 298 2.09 -21.70 -27.84
N TRP A 299 2.16 -20.47 -28.35
CA TRP A 299 1.03 -19.86 -29.07
C TRP A 299 0.59 -20.68 -30.28
N ARG A 300 1.54 -21.17 -31.10
CA ARG A 300 1.23 -22.03 -32.27
C ARG A 300 0.52 -23.33 -31.88
N LEU A 301 0.89 -23.91 -30.73
CA LEU A 301 0.33 -25.19 -30.28
C LEU A 301 -1.06 -25.02 -29.65
N GLU A 302 -1.26 -23.99 -28.83
CA GLU A 302 -2.53 -23.78 -28.13
C GLU A 302 -3.57 -23.03 -28.98
N PHE A 303 -3.13 -22.21 -29.95
CA PHE A 303 -3.98 -21.42 -30.85
C PHE A 303 -3.53 -21.55 -32.31
N PRO A 304 -3.69 -22.74 -32.93
CA PRO A 304 -3.17 -23.03 -34.28
C PRO A 304 -3.80 -22.18 -35.39
N GLY A 305 -4.98 -21.60 -35.17
CA GLY A 305 -5.67 -20.73 -36.12
C GLY A 305 -5.24 -19.25 -36.07
N ALA A 306 -4.39 -18.86 -35.12
CA ALA A 306 -3.96 -17.48 -34.95
C ALA A 306 -2.71 -17.16 -35.79
N GLU A 307 -2.69 -15.99 -36.41
CA GLU A 307 -1.49 -15.41 -37.01
C GLU A 307 -0.55 -14.92 -35.90
N ILE A 308 0.69 -15.41 -35.88
CA ILE A 308 1.70 -14.94 -34.92
C ILE A 308 2.67 -14.02 -35.64
N GLN A 309 2.75 -12.79 -35.15
CA GLN A 309 3.65 -11.77 -35.67
C GLN A 309 4.70 -11.43 -34.61
N GLY A 310 5.96 -11.40 -35.03
CA GLY A 310 7.04 -10.81 -34.23
C GLY A 310 6.88 -9.30 -34.09
N CYS A 311 7.14 -8.78 -32.89
CA CYS A 311 7.26 -7.35 -32.61
C CYS A 311 8.71 -6.88 -32.73
#